data_AF-A0A9E4N5Q9-F1
#
_entry.id   AF-A0A9E4N5Q9-F1
#
_cell.length_a   1.000
_cell.length_b   1.000
_cell.length_c   1.000
_cell.angle_alpha   90.00
_cell.angle_beta   90.00
_cell.angle_gamma   90.00
#
_symmetry.space_group_name_H-M   'P 1'
#
loop_
_entity.id
_entity.type
_entity.pdbx_description
1 polymer ?
#
loop_
_entity_poly.entity_id
_entity_poly.type
_entity_poly.pdbx_seq_one_letter_code
_entity_poly.pdbx_strand_id
1 'polypeptide(L)'
;MKRIHKSLLLSFSLLFAFSAELLADPVKVLMKTSMGDITLSLDQEKAPKTVENFLQYVRDGFYDGTIYHRVIKDFMIQGGGFTADMKKKATRAPVENEAKNGLKNKKGSIAMARTSAPHSATAQFF
;
A
#
# COMPACT_ATOMS: atom_id res chain seq x y z
N MET A 1 71.17 -14.24 28.47
CA MET A 1 70.04 -13.44 29.00
C MET A 1 69.20 -12.93 27.83
N LYS A 2 68.08 -13.60 27.54
CA LYS A 2 67.20 -13.29 26.39
C LYS A 2 66.22 -12.17 26.79
N ARG A 3 66.30 -11.01 26.14
CA ARG A 3 65.32 -9.91 26.29
C ARG A 3 64.09 -10.21 25.45
N ILE A 4 62.99 -10.59 26.09
CA ILE A 4 61.70 -10.84 25.45
C ILE A 4 60.99 -9.49 25.26
N HIS A 5 60.88 -9.02 24.01
CA HIS A 5 60.01 -7.91 23.65
C HIS A 5 58.57 -8.43 23.61
N LYS A 6 57.73 -8.02 24.56
CA LYS A 6 56.29 -8.27 24.53
C LYS A 6 55.66 -7.27 23.56
N SER A 7 55.46 -7.67 22.31
CA SER A 7 54.63 -6.93 21.36
C SER A 7 53.17 -7.07 21.77
N LEU A 8 52.58 -5.98 22.26
CA LEU A 8 51.17 -5.85 22.59
C LEU A 8 50.39 -5.67 21.28
N LEU A 9 49.85 -6.78 20.74
CA LEU A 9 48.91 -6.76 19.62
C LEU A 9 47.54 -6.29 20.15
N LEU A 10 47.19 -5.05 19.83
CA LEU A 10 45.88 -4.47 20.08
C LEU A 10 44.92 -5.02 19.00
N SER A 11 44.19 -6.09 19.31
CA SER A 11 43.13 -6.60 18.45
C SER A 11 41.92 -5.66 18.54
N PHE A 12 41.76 -4.79 17.54
CA PHE A 12 40.56 -3.98 17.37
C PHE A 12 39.45 -4.87 16.78
N SER A 13 38.65 -5.48 17.66
CA SER A 13 37.47 -6.26 17.26
C SER A 13 36.42 -5.31 16.69
N LEU A 14 36.30 -5.31 15.36
CA LEU A 14 35.27 -4.61 14.61
C LEU A 14 33.90 -5.23 14.95
N LEU A 15 33.16 -4.59 15.87
CA LEU A 15 31.76 -4.89 16.14
C LEU A 15 30.94 -4.48 14.91
N PHE A 16 30.71 -5.42 14.01
CA PHE A 16 29.70 -5.29 12.96
C PHE A 16 28.32 -5.33 13.63
N ALA A 17 27.71 -4.16 13.83
CA ALA A 17 26.31 -4.07 14.23
C ALA A 17 25.45 -4.57 13.06
N PHE A 18 24.94 -5.79 13.17
CA PHE A 18 23.92 -6.30 12.27
C PHE A 18 22.58 -5.68 12.68
N SER A 19 22.26 -4.52 12.12
CA SER A 19 20.92 -3.95 12.22
C SER A 19 19.99 -4.80 11.38
N ALA A 20 19.20 -5.67 12.02
CA ALA A 20 18.03 -6.25 11.38
C ALA A 20 17.06 -5.10 11.10
N GLU A 21 16.92 -4.69 9.85
CA GLU A 21 15.79 -3.87 9.44
C GLU A 21 14.52 -4.66 9.76
N LEU A 22 13.78 -4.18 10.75
CA LEU A 22 12.46 -4.69 11.07
C LEU A 22 11.53 -4.27 9.93
N LEU A 23 11.52 -5.03 8.84
CA LEU A 23 10.54 -4.87 7.77
C LEU A 23 9.17 -5.18 8.40
N ALA A 24 8.39 -4.13 8.67
CA ALA A 24 7.02 -4.30 9.13
C ALA A 24 6.28 -5.17 8.11
N ASP A 25 5.51 -6.16 8.59
CA ASP A 25 4.70 -7.00 7.72
C ASP A 25 3.80 -6.11 6.85
N PRO A 26 3.72 -6.36 5.53
CA PRO A 26 2.92 -5.53 4.65
C PRO A 26 1.46 -5.60 5.08
N VAL A 27 0.78 -4.44 5.06
CA VAL A 27 -0.65 -4.39 5.40
C VAL A 27 -1.45 -5.18 4.36
N LYS A 28 -2.12 -6.24 4.79
CA LYS A 28 -2.94 -7.08 3.90
C LYS A 28 -4.43 -6.81 4.07
N VAL A 29 -5.15 -6.80 2.94
CA VAL A 29 -6.62 -6.70 2.90
C VAL A 29 -7.16 -7.84 2.05
N LEU A 30 -8.07 -8.64 2.59
CA LEU A 30 -8.83 -9.64 1.84
C LEU A 30 -10.12 -9.01 1.31
N MET A 31 -10.26 -8.96 -0.01
CA MET A 31 -11.47 -8.52 -0.69
C MET A 31 -12.22 -9.74 -1.19
N LYS A 32 -13.35 -10.04 -0.55
CA LYS A 32 -14.25 -11.12 -0.97
C LYS A 32 -15.17 -10.59 -2.07
N THR A 33 -15.16 -11.22 -3.23
CA THR A 33 -16.04 -10.86 -4.34
C THR A 33 -16.91 -12.04 -4.74
N SER A 34 -17.97 -11.79 -5.51
CA SER A 34 -18.80 -12.86 -6.07
C SER A 34 -18.06 -13.75 -7.08
N MET A 35 -16.88 -13.34 -7.54
CA MET A 35 -16.05 -14.09 -8.49
C MET A 35 -14.79 -14.70 -7.85
N GLY A 36 -14.72 -14.69 -6.51
CA GLY A 36 -13.59 -15.19 -5.75
C GLY A 36 -12.86 -14.11 -4.97
N ASP A 37 -11.82 -14.52 -4.26
CA ASP A 37 -11.09 -13.69 -3.31
C ASP A 37 -9.90 -12.98 -3.98
N ILE A 38 -9.68 -11.72 -3.62
CA ILE A 38 -8.52 -10.92 -4.01
C ILE A 38 -7.81 -10.50 -2.72
N THR A 39 -6.56 -10.92 -2.55
CA THR A 39 -5.72 -10.44 -1.43
C THR A 39 -4.83 -9.30 -1.90
N LEU A 40 -4.98 -8.14 -1.26
CA LEU A 40 -4.18 -6.95 -1.50
C LEU A 40 -3.05 -6.87 -0.47
N SER A 41 -1.88 -6.41 -0.92
CA SER A 41 -0.75 -6.04 -0.07
C SER A 41 -0.48 -4.55 -0.29
N LEU A 42 -0.62 -3.74 0.75
CA LEU A 42 -0.57 -2.28 0.66
C LEU A 42 0.79 -1.77 1.14
N ASP A 43 1.37 -0.84 0.38
CA ASP A 43 2.67 -0.23 0.65
C ASP A 43 2.48 1.05 1.47
N GLN A 44 2.40 0.89 2.80
CA GLN A 44 2.19 2.01 3.74
C GLN A 44 3.40 2.94 3.81
N GLU A 45 4.60 2.45 3.49
CA GLU A 45 5.81 3.27 3.47
C GLU A 45 5.78 4.27 2.32
N LYS A 46 5.39 3.83 1.11
CA LYS A 46 5.37 4.69 -0.09
C LYS A 46 4.07 5.46 -0.29
N ALA A 47 2.96 5.02 0.30
CA ALA A 47 1.66 5.67 0.13
C ALA A 47 0.89 5.79 1.45
N PRO A 48 1.46 6.38 2.50
CA PRO A 48 0.89 6.35 3.84
C PRO A 48 -0.53 6.93 3.90
N LYS A 49 -0.79 8.09 3.26
CA LYS A 49 -2.11 8.73 3.31
C LYS A 49 -3.15 7.95 2.50
N THR A 50 -2.73 7.36 1.39
CA THR A 50 -3.57 6.53 0.53
C THR A 50 -3.95 5.24 1.24
N VAL A 51 -2.98 4.55 1.86
CA VAL A 51 -3.22 3.33 2.63
C VAL A 51 -4.13 3.63 3.81
N GLU A 52 -3.88 4.69 4.56
CA GLU A 52 -4.74 5.09 5.68
C GLU A 52 -6.18 5.36 5.23
N ASN A 53 -6.36 6.14 4.15
CA ASN A 53 -7.67 6.42 3.57
C ASN A 53 -8.41 5.14 3.14
N PHE A 54 -7.72 4.25 2.42
CA PHE A 54 -8.29 2.98 1.95
C PHE A 54 -8.70 2.08 3.12
N LEU A 55 -7.81 1.91 4.11
CA LEU A 55 -8.10 1.10 5.29
C LEU A 55 -9.22 1.69 6.14
N GLN A 56 -9.39 3.02 6.17
CA GLN A 56 -10.52 3.62 6.86
C GLN A 56 -11.85 3.30 6.16
N TYR A 57 -11.89 3.23 4.82
CA TYR A 57 -13.07 2.71 4.12
C TYR A 57 -13.29 1.21 4.40
N VAL A 58 -12.23 0.40 4.49
CA VAL A 58 -12.34 -1.03 4.85
C VAL A 58 -12.90 -1.20 6.27
N ARG A 59 -12.32 -0.52 7.26
CA ARG A 59 -12.74 -0.62 8.67
C ARG A 59 -14.20 -0.21 8.89
N ASP A 60 -14.68 0.76 8.13
CA ASP A 60 -16.05 1.26 8.23
C ASP A 60 -17.06 0.42 7.42
N GLY A 61 -16.63 -0.71 6.83
CA GLY A 61 -17.48 -1.57 5.99
C GLY A 61 -17.95 -0.88 4.71
N PHE A 62 -17.29 0.20 4.29
CA PHE A 62 -17.77 1.03 3.19
C PHE A 62 -17.79 0.28 1.86
N TYR A 63 -16.83 -0.61 1.64
CA TYR A 63 -16.74 -1.38 0.39
C TYR A 63 -17.77 -2.51 0.31
N ASP A 64 -18.42 -2.86 1.43
CA ASP A 64 -19.44 -3.90 1.43
C ASP A 64 -20.65 -3.46 0.60
N GLY A 65 -21.10 -4.37 -0.26
CA GLY A 65 -22.17 -4.12 -1.24
C GLY A 65 -21.78 -3.20 -2.40
N THR A 66 -20.51 -2.82 -2.53
CA THR A 66 -20.02 -2.09 -3.72
C THR A 66 -19.66 -3.03 -4.86
N ILE A 67 -19.64 -2.51 -6.08
CA ILE A 67 -19.32 -3.27 -7.29
C ILE A 67 -18.10 -2.70 -8.04
N TYR A 68 -17.51 -3.56 -8.87
CA TYR A 68 -16.65 -3.14 -9.98
C TYR A 68 -17.51 -2.63 -11.14
N HIS A 69 -17.83 -1.34 -11.10
CA HIS A 69 -18.78 -0.69 -12.01
C HIS A 69 -18.18 -0.36 -13.39
N ARG A 70 -16.86 -0.47 -13.55
CA ARG A 70 -16.18 -0.22 -14.83
C ARG A 70 -15.08 -1.24 -15.07
N VAL A 71 -15.25 -2.07 -16.07
CA VAL A 71 -14.32 -3.15 -16.46
C VAL A 71 -13.91 -2.94 -17.91
N ILE A 72 -12.61 -2.73 -18.16
CA ILE A 72 -12.08 -2.56 -19.51
C ILE A 72 -10.98 -3.60 -19.73
N LYS A 73 -11.23 -4.51 -20.68
CA LYS A 73 -10.29 -5.56 -21.05
C LYS A 73 -8.93 -4.96 -21.44
N ASP A 74 -7.85 -5.61 -20.99
CA ASP A 74 -6.46 -5.22 -21.25
C ASP A 74 -6.07 -3.83 -20.68
N PHE A 75 -6.87 -3.31 -19.76
CA PHE A 75 -6.57 -2.06 -19.07
C PHE A 75 -6.74 -2.16 -17.55
N MET A 76 -7.96 -2.08 -17.01
CA MET A 76 -8.21 -2.10 -15.56
C MET A 76 -9.66 -2.43 -15.18
N ILE A 77 -9.87 -2.71 -13.90
CA ILE A 77 -11.17 -2.87 -13.26
C ILE A 77 -11.31 -1.83 -12.14
N GLN A 78 -12.30 -0.95 -12.24
CA GLN A 78 -12.51 0.14 -11.27
C GLN A 78 -13.75 -0.13 -10.43
N GLY A 79 -13.62 0.05 -9.11
CA GLY A 79 -14.64 -0.33 -8.12
C GLY A 79 -14.71 0.61 -6.91
N GLY A 80 -15.49 0.20 -5.91
CA GLY A 80 -15.49 0.83 -4.57
C GLY A 80 -16.25 2.15 -4.45
N GLY A 81 -17.16 2.48 -5.37
CA GLY A 81 -17.90 3.76 -5.34
C GLY A 81 -19.41 3.67 -5.59
N PHE A 82 -19.89 2.54 -6.10
CA PHE A 82 -21.29 2.34 -6.49
C PHE A 82 -21.81 1.03 -5.94
N THR A 83 -23.09 1.00 -5.58
CA THR A 83 -23.86 -0.20 -5.25
C THR A 83 -24.32 -0.91 -6.52
N ALA A 84 -24.88 -2.12 -6.36
CA ALA A 84 -25.36 -2.93 -7.49
C ALA A 84 -26.45 -2.24 -8.34
N ASP A 85 -27.24 -1.34 -7.75
CA ASP A 85 -28.24 -0.51 -8.43
C ASP A 85 -27.65 0.79 -9.02
N MET A 86 -26.32 0.87 -9.18
CA MET A 86 -25.60 2.01 -9.73
C MET A 86 -25.79 3.32 -8.97
N LYS A 87 -26.14 3.26 -7.68
CA LYS A 87 -26.17 4.44 -6.80
C LYS A 87 -24.77 4.72 -6.26
N LYS A 88 -24.33 5.97 -6.39
CA LYS A 88 -23.05 6.42 -5.84
C LYS A 88 -23.15 6.50 -4.31
N LYS A 89 -22.23 5.85 -3.60
CA LYS A 89 -22.12 5.98 -2.14
C LYS A 89 -21.46 7.32 -1.77
N ALA A 90 -21.94 7.96 -0.72
CA ALA A 90 -21.37 9.22 -0.21
C ALA A 90 -19.98 8.96 0.38
N THR A 91 -18.99 9.77 0.00
CA THR A 91 -17.59 9.59 0.40
C THR A 91 -17.15 10.62 1.43
N ARG A 92 -15.99 10.38 2.05
CA ARG A 92 -15.27 11.39 2.86
C ARG A 92 -14.64 12.45 1.95
N ALA A 93 -13.98 13.40 2.58
CA ALA A 93 -13.15 14.38 1.87
C ALA A 93 -12.06 13.70 1.02
N PRO A 94 -11.63 14.32 -0.08
CA PRO A 94 -10.55 13.78 -0.90
C PRO A 94 -9.21 13.66 -0.15
N VAL A 95 -8.41 12.69 -0.57
CA VAL A 95 -7.03 12.48 -0.08
C VAL A 95 -6.01 13.14 -1.02
N GLU A 96 -4.87 13.54 -0.46
CA GLU A 96 -3.74 14.03 -1.24
C GLU A 96 -3.22 12.96 -2.20
N ASN A 97 -2.59 13.39 -3.30
CA ASN A 97 -2.14 12.50 -4.34
C ASN A 97 -0.68 12.12 -4.11
N GLU A 98 -0.43 10.83 -3.86
CA GLU A 98 0.91 10.30 -3.58
C GLU A 98 1.58 9.67 -4.81
N ALA A 99 1.10 9.91 -6.04
CA ALA A 99 1.61 9.27 -7.26
C ALA A 99 3.08 9.60 -7.59
N LYS A 100 3.71 10.56 -6.88
CA LYS A 100 5.15 10.86 -6.98
C LYS A 100 6.02 9.98 -6.07
N ASN A 101 5.49 8.88 -5.54
CA ASN A 101 6.19 7.94 -4.66
C ASN A 101 7.06 6.88 -5.37
N GLY A 102 7.20 6.96 -6.70
CA GLY A 102 8.01 6.03 -7.49
C GLY A 102 7.34 4.69 -7.85
N LEU A 103 6.17 4.39 -7.29
CA LEU A 103 5.36 3.24 -7.72
C LEU A 103 4.80 3.48 -9.13
N LYS A 104 4.59 2.39 -9.88
CA LYS A 104 4.09 2.43 -11.26
C LYS A 104 2.82 1.58 -11.35
N ASN A 105 1.86 2.01 -12.17
CA ASN A 105 0.70 1.21 -12.53
C ASN A 105 1.13 0.04 -13.42
N LYS A 106 1.44 -1.09 -12.79
CA LYS A 106 1.82 -2.35 -13.46
C LYS A 106 0.67 -3.35 -13.32
N LYS A 107 0.68 -4.42 -14.12
CA LYS A 107 -0.30 -5.50 -13.94
C LYS A 107 -0.24 -6.01 -12.50
N GLY A 108 -1.38 -6.02 -11.81
CA GLY A 108 -1.51 -6.46 -10.42
C GLY A 108 -1.30 -5.39 -9.35
N SER A 109 -0.95 -4.14 -9.71
CA SER A 109 -0.97 -3.03 -8.75
C SER A 109 -2.40 -2.52 -8.55
N ILE A 110 -2.70 -2.03 -7.34
CA ILE A 110 -3.90 -1.26 -7.05
C ILE A 110 -3.56 0.23 -6.92
N ALA A 111 -4.43 1.11 -7.43
CA ALA A 111 -4.27 2.56 -7.34
C ALA A 111 -5.60 3.29 -7.12
N MET A 112 -5.53 4.54 -6.64
CA MET A 112 -6.72 5.36 -6.43
C MET A 112 -7.24 5.96 -7.73
N ALA A 113 -8.54 5.80 -7.99
CA ALA A 113 -9.24 6.56 -9.02
C ALA A 113 -9.49 7.99 -8.53
N ARG A 114 -9.52 8.94 -9.48
CA ARG A 114 -9.71 10.36 -9.22
C ARG A 114 -10.33 11.07 -10.42
N THR A 115 -10.78 12.31 -10.23
CA THR A 115 -11.16 13.19 -11.34
C THR A 115 -9.91 13.82 -11.98
N SER A 116 -10.10 14.76 -12.91
CA SER A 116 -9.00 15.53 -13.52
C SER A 116 -8.16 16.27 -12.47
N ALA A 117 -8.78 16.75 -11.39
CA ALA A 117 -8.08 17.38 -10.28
C ALA A 117 -7.15 16.37 -9.57
N PRO A 118 -5.86 16.69 -9.37
CA PRO A 118 -4.90 15.74 -8.79
C PRO A 118 -5.31 15.22 -7.40
N HIS A 119 -5.81 16.09 -6.53
CA HIS A 119 -6.17 15.80 -5.14
C HIS A 119 -7.68 15.57 -4.96
N SER A 120 -8.26 14.70 -5.79
CA SER A 120 -9.71 14.42 -5.80
C SER A 120 -10.05 12.96 -5.53
N ALA A 121 -9.05 12.12 -5.27
CA ALA A 121 -9.24 10.72 -4.92
C ALA A 121 -10.05 10.60 -3.63
N THR A 122 -11.03 9.69 -3.59
CA THR A 122 -11.85 9.42 -2.40
C THR A 122 -11.83 7.92 -2.09
N ALA A 123 -12.87 7.18 -2.45
CA ALA A 123 -13.01 5.75 -2.13
C ALA A 123 -12.71 4.82 -3.32
N GLN A 124 -12.88 5.30 -4.55
CA GLN A 124 -12.76 4.46 -5.74
C GLN A 124 -11.30 4.10 -6.03
N PHE A 125 -11.09 2.86 -6.44
CA PHE A 125 -9.80 2.27 -6.79
C PHE A 125 -9.89 1.50 -8.11
N PHE A 126 -8.74 1.21 -8.71
CA PHE A 126 -8.60 0.31 -9.86
C PHE A 126 -7.32 -0.52 -9.80
#